data_AF-A0A0F3H0G2-F1
#
_entry.id   AF-A0A0F3H0G2-F1
#
_cell.length_a   1.000
_cell.length_b   1.000
_cell.length_c   1.000
_cell.angle_alpha   90.00
_cell.angle_beta   90.00
_cell.angle_gamma   90.00
#
_symmetry.space_group_name_H-M   'P 1'
#
loop_
_entity.id
_entity.type
_entity.pdbx_description
1 polymer ?
#
loop_
_entity_poly.entity_id
_entity_poly.type
_entity_poly.pdbx_seq_one_letter_code
_entity_poly.pdbx_strand_id
1 'polypeptide(L)'
;MSSCSRVSDFNGDGRSDILWRHSSGMVYVTLMYGSTITSGSGKVTTIGSDWDIAGVSDFNGDGKSDILWRHSSGMVYVTLMDGSTITSGSGKVTTVSSDWDILFSLGDDYNGNGRGDILWRHSSGDVYITLMDGVTITSGSGKVTTVGSDWVIE
;
A
#
# COMPACT_ATOMS: atom_id res chain seq x y z
N MET A 1 -11.70 20.89 -3.09
CA MET A 1 -11.29 20.60 -1.70
C MET A 1 -9.98 19.87 -1.79
N SER A 2 -8.91 20.40 -1.21
CA SER A 2 -7.58 19.82 -1.32
C SER A 2 -7.53 18.55 -0.47
N SER A 3 -7.57 17.38 -1.11
CA SER A 3 -7.29 16.11 -0.47
C SER A 3 -5.79 16.06 -0.19
N CYS A 4 -5.37 16.53 0.98
CA CYS A 4 -4.14 16.01 1.55
C CYS A 4 -4.45 14.56 1.88
N SER A 5 -3.99 13.61 1.06
CA SER A 5 -4.06 12.18 1.36
C SER A 5 -3.45 11.98 2.73
N ARG A 6 -4.30 11.70 3.72
CA ARG A 6 -3.86 11.45 5.09
C ARG A 6 -3.17 10.10 5.06
N VAL A 7 -1.87 10.12 5.28
CA VAL A 7 -1.07 8.90 5.36
C VAL A 7 -1.67 7.97 6.40
N SER A 8 -1.98 6.73 6.02
CA SER A 8 -2.44 5.68 6.96
C SER A 8 -3.73 6.00 7.71
N ASP A 9 -4.72 6.65 7.09
CA ASP A 9 -6.07 6.76 7.65
C ASP A 9 -6.84 5.44 7.43
N PHE A 10 -6.83 4.53 8.40
CA PHE A 10 -7.41 3.20 8.25
C PHE A 10 -8.93 3.18 8.51
N ASN A 11 -9.49 4.20 9.17
CA ASN A 11 -10.91 4.24 9.52
C ASN A 11 -11.72 5.30 8.74
N GLY A 12 -11.07 6.14 7.93
CA GLY A 12 -11.68 7.13 7.06
C GLY A 12 -12.18 8.37 7.82
N ASP A 13 -11.68 8.64 9.02
CA ASP A 13 -12.09 9.79 9.83
C ASP A 13 -11.35 11.10 9.46
N GLY A 14 -10.48 11.03 8.45
CA GLY A 14 -9.67 12.13 7.96
C GLY A 14 -8.44 12.38 8.83
N ARG A 15 -7.98 11.41 9.63
CA ARG A 15 -6.78 11.49 10.46
C ARG A 15 -5.86 10.31 10.17
N SER A 16 -4.56 10.54 10.32
CA SER A 16 -3.58 9.47 10.20
C SER A 16 -3.62 8.57 11.44
N ASP A 17 -3.71 7.27 11.22
CA ASP A 17 -3.55 6.21 12.22
C ASP A 17 -2.13 5.61 12.15
N ILE A 18 -1.87 4.57 12.94
CA ILE A 18 -0.55 3.93 13.02
C ILE A 18 -0.63 2.44 12.69
N LEU A 19 0.16 2.00 11.71
CA LEU A 19 0.39 0.59 11.40
C LEU A 19 1.68 0.11 12.08
N TRP A 20 1.57 -0.95 12.87
CA TRP A 20 2.68 -1.59 13.56
C TRP A 20 2.96 -2.97 12.99
N ARG A 21 4.25 -3.31 12.89
CA ARG A 21 4.72 -4.67 12.61
C ARG A 21 5.65 -5.13 13.73
N HIS A 22 5.30 -6.24 14.35
CA HIS A 22 6.12 -6.90 15.36
C HIS A 22 7.03 -7.94 14.71
N SER A 23 8.18 -8.24 15.32
CA SER A 23 9.14 -9.24 14.83
C SER A 23 8.59 -10.67 14.75
N SER A 24 7.51 -10.96 15.49
CA SER A 24 6.75 -12.23 15.37
C SER A 24 5.84 -12.31 14.14
N GLY A 25 5.81 -11.26 13.31
CA GLY A 25 4.91 -11.16 12.16
C GLY A 25 3.52 -10.64 12.48
N MET A 26 3.23 -10.29 13.74
CA MET A 26 1.96 -9.66 14.10
C MET A 26 1.88 -8.26 13.51
N VAL A 27 0.72 -7.95 12.92
CA VAL A 27 0.36 -6.65 12.37
C VAL A 27 -0.77 -6.08 13.21
N TYR A 28 -0.63 -4.82 13.63
CA TYR A 28 -1.58 -4.16 14.52
C TYR A 28 -1.84 -2.73 14.03
N VAL A 29 -3.09 -2.30 14.04
CA VAL A 29 -3.48 -0.92 13.72
C VAL A 29 -3.91 -0.22 14.99
N THR A 30 -3.32 0.94 15.25
CA THR A 30 -3.74 1.86 16.31
C THR A 30 -4.47 3.04 15.68
N LEU A 31 -5.76 3.15 15.96
CA LEU A 31 -6.60 4.24 15.50
C LEU A 31 -6.39 5.48 16.38
N MET A 32 -6.22 6.65 15.77
CA MET A 32 -5.73 7.86 16.44
C MET A 32 -6.70 9.03 16.35
N TYR A 33 -6.79 9.79 17.45
CA TYR A 33 -7.39 11.11 17.48
C TYR A 33 -6.39 12.07 18.11
N GLY A 34 -5.64 12.79 17.26
CA GLY A 34 -4.51 13.59 17.72
C GLY A 34 -3.48 12.71 18.42
N SER A 35 -3.19 13.00 19.69
CA SER A 35 -2.26 12.22 20.52
C SER A 35 -2.95 11.14 21.38
N THR A 36 -4.19 10.76 21.06
CA THR A 36 -4.95 9.77 21.82
C THR A 36 -5.33 8.58 20.94
N ILE A 37 -5.42 7.39 21.56
CA ILE A 37 -5.87 6.16 20.89
C ILE A 37 -7.39 6.08 20.97
N THR A 38 -8.05 5.79 19.86
CA THR A 38 -9.50 5.57 19.81
C THR A 38 -9.86 4.09 19.93
N SER A 39 -11.12 3.82 20.26
CA SER A 39 -11.66 2.46 20.26
C SER A 39 -11.61 1.85 18.86
N GLY A 40 -11.38 0.53 18.78
CA GLY A 40 -11.29 -0.18 17.50
C GLY A 40 -9.85 -0.41 17.02
N SER A 41 -8.85 0.05 17.76
CA SER A 41 -7.46 -0.41 17.59
C SER A 41 -7.36 -1.92 17.84
N GLY A 42 -6.59 -2.63 17.02
CA GLY A 42 -6.61 -4.08 17.06
C GLY A 42 -5.54 -4.77 16.23
N LYS A 43 -5.35 -6.06 16.54
CA LYS A 43 -4.55 -6.96 15.72
C LYS A 43 -5.29 -7.18 14.40
N VAL A 44 -4.59 -6.93 13.29
CA VAL A 44 -5.10 -7.16 11.93
C VAL A 44 -4.85 -8.59 11.51
N THR A 45 -3.60 -9.05 11.59
CA THR A 45 -3.20 -10.39 11.15
C THR A 45 -1.88 -10.82 11.80
N THR A 46 -1.48 -12.06 11.54
CA THR A 46 -0.10 -12.55 11.74
C THR A 46 0.36 -13.11 10.41
N ILE A 47 1.43 -12.54 9.85
CA ILE A 47 1.98 -12.91 8.55
C ILE A 47 3.46 -13.31 8.71
N GLY A 48 3.94 -14.22 7.85
CA GLY A 48 5.31 -14.71 7.91
C GLY A 48 6.36 -13.64 7.65
N SER A 49 7.62 -13.95 7.98
CA SER A 49 8.78 -13.08 7.74
C SER A 49 9.19 -13.02 6.27
N ASP A 50 8.61 -13.88 5.44
CA ASP A 50 8.72 -13.93 3.99
C ASP A 50 7.89 -12.85 3.29
N TRP A 51 7.11 -12.07 4.04
CA TRP A 51 6.31 -10.95 3.56
C TRP A 51 6.82 -9.63 4.11
N ASP A 52 6.75 -8.56 3.32
CA ASP A 52 7.02 -7.20 3.75
C ASP A 52 5.86 -6.27 3.44
N ILE A 53 5.67 -5.25 4.30
CA ILE A 53 4.77 -4.15 4.02
C ILE A 53 5.46 -3.28 2.98
N ALA A 54 4.95 -3.32 1.76
CA ALA A 54 5.48 -2.54 0.65
C ALA A 54 4.84 -1.16 0.55
N GLY A 55 3.64 -0.96 1.11
CA GLY A 55 2.96 0.33 1.06
C GLY A 55 1.63 0.37 1.80
N VAL A 56 1.11 1.58 1.98
CA VAL A 56 -0.19 1.87 2.60
C VAL A 56 -0.90 2.96 1.79
N SER A 57 -2.01 2.62 1.13
CA SER A 57 -2.81 3.53 0.31
C SER A 57 -4.26 3.04 0.25
N ASP A 58 -5.21 3.89 -0.13
CA ASP A 58 -6.58 3.48 -0.42
C ASP A 58 -6.66 2.79 -1.79
N PHE A 59 -6.54 1.47 -1.87
CA PHE A 59 -6.48 0.76 -3.16
C PHE A 59 -7.87 0.56 -3.78
N ASN A 60 -8.94 0.58 -2.98
CA ASN A 60 -10.31 0.30 -3.44
C ASN A 60 -11.17 1.56 -3.67
N GLY A 61 -10.75 2.72 -3.14
CA GLY A 61 -11.41 4.02 -3.25
C GLY A 61 -12.51 4.25 -2.21
N ASP A 62 -12.48 3.56 -1.07
CA ASP A 62 -13.48 3.70 -0.01
C ASP A 62 -13.16 4.80 1.02
N GLY A 63 -12.04 5.49 0.83
CA GLY A 63 -11.53 6.55 1.70
C GLY A 63 -10.72 6.04 2.88
N LYS A 64 -10.41 4.73 2.94
CA LYS A 64 -9.62 4.10 4.00
C LYS A 64 -8.35 3.51 3.43
N SER A 65 -7.30 3.53 4.23
CA SER A 65 -6.00 3.00 3.87
C SER A 65 -6.01 1.47 3.94
N ASP A 66 -5.50 0.85 2.88
CA ASP A 66 -5.28 -0.58 2.74
C ASP A 66 -3.78 -0.90 2.83
N ILE A 67 -3.41 -2.19 2.87
CA ILE A 67 -2.00 -2.62 2.99
C ILE A 67 -1.54 -3.35 1.74
N LEU A 68 -0.45 -2.86 1.13
CA LEU A 68 0.26 -3.54 0.06
C LEU A 68 1.37 -4.42 0.63
N TRP A 69 1.36 -5.68 0.26
CA TRP A 69 2.32 -6.69 0.70
C TRP A 69 3.19 -7.16 -0.46
N ARG A 70 4.48 -7.37 -0.17
CA ARG A 70 5.44 -8.00 -1.08
C ARG A 70 5.99 -9.26 -0.44
N HIS A 71 5.79 -10.40 -1.10
CA HIS A 71 6.38 -11.67 -0.70
C HIS A 71 7.75 -11.87 -1.34
N SER A 72 8.65 -12.55 -0.64
CA SER A 72 10.00 -12.93 -1.13
C SER A 72 9.99 -13.67 -2.48
N SER A 73 8.91 -14.41 -2.79
CA SER A 73 8.78 -15.14 -4.07
C SER A 73 8.43 -14.28 -5.28
N GLY A 74 8.15 -12.99 -5.11
CA GLY A 74 7.63 -12.15 -6.20
C GLY A 74 6.20 -11.67 -6.02
N MET A 75 5.43 -12.32 -5.14
CA MET A 75 4.00 -12.08 -5.05
C MET A 75 3.68 -10.71 -4.46
N VAL A 76 2.71 -10.04 -5.07
CA VAL A 76 2.12 -8.79 -4.58
C VAL A 76 0.69 -9.08 -4.15
N TYR A 77 0.33 -8.66 -2.97
CA TYR A 77 -0.99 -8.90 -2.38
C TYR A 77 -1.49 -7.63 -1.72
N VAL A 78 -2.77 -7.33 -1.87
CA VAL A 78 -3.42 -6.21 -1.17
C VAL A 78 -4.38 -6.76 -0.13
N THR A 79 -4.23 -6.27 1.10
CA THR A 79 -5.20 -6.46 2.17
C THR A 79 -6.07 -5.22 2.27
N LEU A 80 -7.36 -5.37 1.95
CA LEU A 80 -8.34 -4.32 2.08
C LEU A 80 -8.80 -4.19 3.54
N MET A 81 -8.99 -2.96 4.03
CA MET A 81 -9.14 -2.65 5.45
C MET A 81 -10.39 -1.83 5.77
N ASP A 82 -10.91 -2.04 6.99
CA ASP A 82 -11.87 -1.16 7.65
C ASP A 82 -11.47 -1.02 9.13
N GLY A 83 -10.77 0.06 9.44
CA GLY A 83 -10.09 0.24 10.72
C GLY A 83 -9.03 -0.84 10.94
N SER A 84 -9.16 -1.61 12.01
CA SER A 84 -8.29 -2.76 12.28
C SER A 84 -8.79 -4.09 11.69
N THR A 85 -9.79 -4.08 10.82
CA THR A 85 -10.45 -5.29 10.29
C THR A 85 -10.12 -5.49 8.82
N ILE A 86 -9.85 -6.74 8.41
CA ILE A 86 -9.69 -7.09 6.99
C ILE A 86 -11.06 -7.27 6.35
N THR A 87 -11.30 -6.61 5.22
CA THR A 87 -12.55 -6.73 4.46
C THR A 87 -12.45 -7.80 3.37
N SER A 88 -13.60 -8.25 2.89
CA SER A 88 -13.66 -9.16 1.74
C SER A 88 -13.16 -8.47 0.47
N GLY A 89 -12.48 -9.22 -0.40
CA GLY A 89 -11.91 -8.68 -1.64
C GLY A 89 -10.41 -8.51 -1.61
N SER A 90 -9.78 -8.66 -0.43
CA SER A 90 -8.32 -8.84 -0.31
C SER A 90 -7.82 -9.95 -1.23
N GLY A 91 -6.67 -9.76 -1.87
CA GLY A 91 -6.27 -10.64 -2.96
C GLY A 91 -4.88 -10.41 -3.52
N LYS A 92 -4.43 -11.43 -4.26
CA LYS A 92 -3.21 -11.34 -5.06
C LYS A 92 -3.45 -10.37 -6.21
N VAL A 93 -2.53 -9.41 -6.38
CA VAL A 93 -2.52 -8.47 -7.50
C VAL A 93 -1.73 -9.06 -8.67
N THR A 94 -0.48 -9.45 -8.40
CA THR A 94 0.44 -9.94 -9.44
C THR A 94 1.60 -10.73 -8.84
N THR A 95 2.51 -11.22 -9.69
CA THR A 95 3.82 -11.74 -9.30
C THR A 95 4.86 -11.10 -10.20
N VAL A 96 5.82 -10.39 -9.60
CA VAL A 96 6.92 -9.70 -10.29
C VAL A 96 8.25 -10.22 -9.77
N SER A 97 9.26 -10.40 -10.62
CA SER A 97 10.58 -10.91 -10.20
C SER A 97 11.23 -9.99 -9.16
N SER A 98 12.23 -10.51 -8.44
CA SER A 98 12.99 -9.75 -7.43
C SER A 98 13.84 -8.61 -8.00
N ASP A 99 13.99 -8.54 -9.32
CA ASP A 99 14.70 -7.44 -9.98
C ASP A 99 13.86 -6.16 -10.03
N TRP A 100 12.59 -6.24 -9.62
CA TRP A 100 11.68 -5.12 -9.48
C TRP A 100 11.38 -4.85 -8.01
N ASP A 101 11.71 -3.64 -7.60
CA ASP A 101 11.37 -3.06 -6.31
C ASP A 101 10.09 -2.21 -6.43
N ILE A 102 9.27 -2.25 -5.37
CA ILE A 102 8.17 -1.29 -5.22
C ILE A 102 8.77 -0.04 -4.61
N LEU A 103 8.68 1.07 -5.33
CA LEU A 103 9.00 2.39 -4.79
C LEU A 103 7.69 2.98 -4.31
N PHE A 104 7.41 2.85 -3.02
CA PHE A 104 6.16 3.36 -2.49
C PHE A 104 6.32 4.80 -2.04
N SER A 105 5.51 5.68 -2.62
CA SER A 105 5.23 7.01 -2.11
C SER A 105 3.80 7.03 -1.55
N LEU A 106 3.60 7.74 -0.45
CA LEU A 106 2.35 7.69 0.30
C LEU A 106 1.23 8.38 -0.50
N GLY A 107 0.18 7.63 -0.85
CA GLY A 107 -1.00 8.17 -1.54
C GLY A 107 -0.80 8.38 -3.04
N ASP A 108 0.01 7.53 -3.69
CA ASP A 108 0.21 7.51 -5.14
C ASP A 108 -1.10 7.24 -5.87
N ASP A 109 -1.72 8.26 -6.48
CA ASP A 109 -2.83 8.12 -7.43
C ASP A 109 -2.39 8.74 -8.76
N TYR A 110 -1.83 7.92 -9.65
CA TYR A 110 -1.20 8.40 -10.88
C TYR A 110 -2.22 8.69 -11.99
N ASN A 111 -3.45 8.22 -11.86
CA ASN A 111 -4.52 8.41 -12.85
C ASN A 111 -5.68 9.31 -12.38
N GLY A 112 -5.68 9.74 -11.11
CA GLY A 112 -6.67 10.64 -10.52
C GLY A 112 -8.02 9.98 -10.22
N ASN A 113 -8.08 8.65 -10.10
CA ASN A 113 -9.33 7.92 -9.83
C ASN A 113 -9.67 7.83 -8.33
N GLY A 114 -8.84 8.42 -7.47
CA GLY A 114 -8.99 8.38 -6.02
C GLY A 114 -8.49 7.09 -5.39
N ARG A 115 -7.73 6.26 -6.11
CA ARG A 115 -7.18 4.99 -5.62
C ARG A 115 -5.65 4.98 -5.72
N GLY A 116 -5.05 4.26 -4.79
CA GLY A 116 -3.63 3.97 -4.76
C GLY A 116 -3.19 3.15 -5.95
N ASP A 117 -2.15 3.57 -6.64
CA ASP A 117 -1.45 2.88 -7.70
C ASP A 117 -0.06 2.43 -7.19
N ILE A 118 0.68 1.64 -7.99
CA ILE A 118 2.01 1.12 -7.60
C ILE A 118 3.07 1.63 -8.56
N LEU A 119 4.10 2.28 -8.02
CA LEU A 119 5.31 2.62 -8.75
C LEU A 119 6.39 1.57 -8.54
N TRP A 120 6.98 1.13 -9.65
CA TRP A 120 7.97 0.08 -9.70
C TRP A 120 9.29 0.61 -10.24
N ARG A 121 10.40 0.08 -9.73
CA ARG A 121 11.73 0.28 -10.30
C ARG A 121 12.43 -1.04 -10.53
N HIS A 122 12.91 -1.24 -11.75
CA HIS A 122 13.73 -2.38 -12.12
C HIS A 122 15.21 -2.09 -11.88
N SER A 123 16.00 -3.14 -11.66
CA SER A 123 17.47 -3.08 -11.53
C SER A 123 18.18 -2.50 -12.77
N SER A 124 17.54 -2.54 -13.95
CA SER A 124 18.03 -1.87 -15.16
C SER A 124 17.76 -0.36 -15.21
N GLY A 125 17.07 0.19 -14.21
CA GLY A 125 16.64 1.58 -14.15
C GLY A 125 15.25 1.87 -14.74
N ASP A 126 14.55 0.85 -15.25
CA ASP A 126 13.20 1.03 -15.77
C ASP A 126 12.22 1.40 -14.63
N VAL A 127 11.37 2.40 -14.90
CA VAL A 127 10.30 2.83 -13.99
C VAL A 127 8.97 2.49 -14.62
N TYR A 128 8.09 1.84 -13.88
CA TYR A 128 6.81 1.34 -14.36
C TYR A 128 5.70 1.69 -13.39
N ILE A 129 4.53 2.09 -13.88
CA ILE A 129 3.33 2.33 -13.07
C ILE A 129 2.33 1.21 -13.32
N THR A 130 1.82 0.64 -12.24
CA THR A 130 0.67 -0.26 -12.24
C THR A 130 -0.53 0.49 -11.68
N LEU A 131 -1.53 0.71 -12.54
CA LEU A 131 -2.79 1.35 -12.18
C LEU A 131 -3.76 0.35 -11.55
N MET A 132 -4.45 0.72 -10.48
CA MET A 132 -5.19 -0.21 -9.63
C MET A 132 -6.69 0.10 -9.53
N ASP A 133 -7.47 -0.97 -9.29
CA ASP A 133 -8.87 -0.95 -8.84
C ASP A 133 -9.05 -2.09 -7.83
N GLY A 134 -8.85 -1.76 -6.55
CA GLY A 134 -8.76 -2.74 -5.46
C GLY A 134 -7.57 -3.68 -5.67
N VAL A 135 -7.86 -4.93 -5.99
CA VAL A 135 -6.85 -5.96 -6.28
C VAL A 135 -6.62 -6.18 -7.79
N THR A 136 -7.29 -5.39 -8.64
CA THR A 136 -7.25 -5.56 -10.10
C THR A 136 -6.30 -4.53 -10.73
N ILE A 137 -5.48 -4.97 -11.68
CA ILE A 137 -4.68 -4.07 -12.51
C ILE A 137 -5.54 -3.55 -13.66
N THR A 138 -5.58 -2.24 -13.84
CA THR A 138 -6.36 -1.58 -14.89
C THR A 138 -5.51 -1.23 -16.12
N SER A 139 -6.20 -0.97 -17.23
CA SER A 139 -5.59 -0.50 -18.48
C SER A 139 -4.88 0.83 -18.28
N GLY A 140 -3.76 1.03 -18.98
CA GLY A 140 -2.94 2.25 -18.84
C GLY A 140 -1.71 2.06 -17.96
N SER A 141 -1.60 0.94 -17.26
CA SER A 141 -0.35 0.47 -16.65
C SER A 141 0.75 0.35 -17.70
N GLY A 142 1.96 0.82 -17.40
CA GLY A 142 3.02 0.90 -18.40
C GLY A 142 4.36 1.39 -17.87
N LYS A 143 5.40 1.17 -18.68
CA LYS A 143 6.72 1.77 -18.46
C LYS A 143 6.59 3.29 -18.66
N VAL A 144 7.08 4.04 -17.69
CA VAL A 144 7.08 5.51 -17.70
C VAL A 144 8.38 6.04 -18.29
N THR A 145 9.51 5.55 -17.77
CA THR A 145 10.85 6.04 -18.14
C THR A 145 11.93 5.02 -17.78
N THR A 146 13.19 5.36 -18.08
CA THR A 146 14.38 4.68 -17.57
C THR A 146 15.30 5.73 -16.96
N VAL A 147 15.66 5.58 -15.70
CA VAL A 147 16.58 6.47 -14.98
C VAL A 147 17.72 5.68 -14.35
N GLY A 148 18.91 6.27 -14.33
CA GLY A 148 20.10 5.62 -13.77
C GLY A 148 19.95 5.30 -12.28
N SER A 149 20.82 4.42 -11.77
CA SER A 149 20.85 4.04 -10.35
C SER A 149 21.23 5.19 -9.41
N ASP A 150 21.77 6.28 -9.97
CA ASP A 150 22.14 7.53 -9.30
C ASP A 150 20.93 8.41 -8.91
N TRP A 151 19.73 8.09 -9.41
CA TRP A 151 18.49 8.77 -9.03
C TRP A 151 17.73 7.99 -7.98
N VAL A 152 17.20 8.70 -6.98
CA VAL A 152 16.31 8.20 -5.92
C VAL A 152 15.00 8.98 -5.92
N ILE A 153 13.94 8.36 -5.42
CA ILE A 153 12.67 9.02 -5.12
C ILE A 153 12.72 9.44 -3.65
N GLU A 154 12.40 10.69 -3.35
CA GLU A 154 12.34 11.25 -1.99
C GLU A 154 10.89 11.55 -1.58
#